data_AF-A0A969BWP4-F1
#
_entry.id   AF-A0A969BWP4-F1
#
_cell.length_a   1.000
_cell.length_b   1.000
_cell.length_c   1.000
_cell.angle_alpha   90.00
_cell.angle_beta   90.00
_cell.angle_gamma   90.00
#
_symmetry.space_group_name_H-M   'P 1'
#
loop_
_entity.id
_entity.type
_entity.pdbx_description
1 polymer ?
#
loop_
_entity_poly.entity_id
_entity_poly.type
_entity_poly.pdbx_seq_one_letter_code
_entity_poly.pdbx_strand_id
1 'polypeptide(L)' 'MTAATLQLSPKTIYHRLRWLDEMDILSGAQCREMANQVIADPTIRLSLRQAIANRLNLADRLIEVQTIKGDDSY' A
#
# COMPACT_ATOMS: atom_id res chain seq x y z
N MET A 1 11.61 23.42 -0.83
CA MET A 1 12.15 22.33 0.01
C MET A 1 11.54 21.04 -0.53
N THR A 2 12.27 20.31 -1.37
CA THR A 2 11.81 19.04 -1.95
C THR A 2 11.82 17.99 -0.85
N ALA A 3 10.64 17.50 -0.46
CA ALA A 3 10.56 16.34 0.42
C ALA A 3 11.32 15.21 -0.25
N ALA A 4 12.45 14.79 0.35
CA ALA A 4 13.14 13.60 -0.05
C ALA A 4 12.18 12.43 0.21
N THR A 5 11.41 12.04 -0.81
CA THR A 5 10.66 10.80 -0.80
C THR A 5 11.70 9.70 -0.68
N LEU A 6 11.88 9.16 0.52
CA LEU A 6 12.69 7.98 0.76
C LEU A 6 12.23 6.91 -0.23
N GLN A 7 12.99 6.69 -1.31
CA GLN A 7 12.69 5.65 -2.27
C GLN A 7 12.96 4.31 -1.59
N LEU A 8 11.93 3.78 -0.94
CA LEU A 8 11.95 2.45 -0.39
C LEU A 8 12.10 1.45 -1.52
N SER A 9 12.87 0.40 -1.29
CA SER A 9 12.97 -0.66 -2.29
C SER A 9 11.59 -1.28 -2.54
N PRO A 10 11.30 -1.75 -3.77
CA PRO A 10 10.06 -2.47 -4.07
C PRO A 10 9.75 -3.61 -3.07
N LYS A 11 10.78 -4.31 -2.58
CA LYS A 11 10.62 -5.35 -1.54
C LYS A 11 10.17 -4.76 -0.21
N THR A 12 10.75 -3.63 0.20
CA THR A 12 10.36 -2.94 1.43
C THR A 12 8.91 -2.46 1.35
N ILE A 13 8.49 -1.92 0.21
CA ILE A 13 7.09 -1.53 -0.04
C ILE A 13 6.17 -2.74 0.05
N TYR A 14 6.53 -3.87 -0.58
CA TYR A 14 5.79 -5.12 -0.48
C TYR A 14 5.62 -5.61 0.97
N HIS A 15 6.65 -5.48 1.81
CA HIS A 15 6.55 -5.84 3.23
C HIS A 15 5.69 -4.86 4.02
N ARG A 16 5.81 -3.55 3.75
CA ARG A 16 5.01 -2.52 4.41
C ARG A 16 3.52 -2.64 4.15
N LEU A 17 3.12 -3.04 2.93
CA LEU A 17 1.73 -3.33 2.58
C LEU A 17 1.07 -4.41 3.45
N ARG A 18 1.84 -5.22 4.19
CA ARG A 18 1.29 -6.18 5.17
C ARG A 18 0.61 -5.49 6.36
N TRP A 19 1.08 -4.31 6.72
CA TRP A 19 0.70 -3.61 7.95
C TRP A 19 -0.16 -2.39 7.63
N LEU A 20 -0.73 -2.32 6.43
CA LEU A 20 -1.42 -1.13 5.93
C LEU A 20 -2.66 -0.80 6.76
N ASP A 21 -3.31 -1.80 7.35
CA ASP A 21 -4.47 -1.65 8.25
C ASP A 21 -4.09 -1.18 9.66
N GLU A 22 -2.85 -1.44 10.09
CA GLU A 22 -2.32 -0.97 11.38
C GLU A 22 -1.66 0.42 11.27
N MET A 23 -1.43 0.92 10.05
CA MET A 23 -0.86 2.24 9.80
C MET A 23 -1.89 3.36 10.02
N ASP A 24 -1.42 4.51 10.50
CA ASP A 24 -2.23 5.73 10.48
C ASP A 24 -2.55 6.15 9.04
N ILE A 25 -3.58 6.99 8.89
CA ILE A 25 -4.12 7.40 7.59
C ILE A 25 -3.04 8.01 6.67
N LEU A 26 -2.13 8.82 7.21
CA LEU A 26 -1.08 9.48 6.43
C LEU A 26 -0.01 8.48 5.98
N SER A 27 0.46 7.63 6.91
CA SER A 27 1.41 6.56 6.60
C SER A 27 0.84 5.56 5.58
N GLY A 28 -0.44 5.22 5.72
CA GLY A 28 -1.16 4.36 4.78
C GLY A 28 -1.26 4.98 3.39
N ALA A 29 -1.65 6.26 3.30
CA ALA A 29 -1.72 6.99 2.04
C ALA A 29 -0.36 7.04 1.32
N GLN A 30 0.72 7.34 2.05
CA GLN A 30 2.08 7.33 1.49
C GLN A 30 2.50 5.92 1.03
N CYS A 31 2.16 4.89 1.79
CA CYS A 31 2.46 3.51 1.41
C CYS A 31 1.74 3.09 0.11
N ARG A 32 0.48 3.51 -0.07
CA ARG A 32 -0.28 3.30 -1.32
C ARG A 32 0.34 4.04 -2.50
N GLU A 33 0.75 5.29 -2.30
CA GLU A 33 1.40 6.08 -3.35
C GLU A 33 2.69 5.41 -3.84
N MET A 34 3.56 5.01 -2.91
CA MET A 34 4.81 4.30 -3.24
C MET A 34 4.55 2.96 -3.95
N ALA A 35 3.53 2.21 -3.52
CA ALA A 35 3.15 0.97 -4.18
C ALA A 35 2.71 1.20 -5.63
N ASN A 36 1.89 2.22 -5.87
CA ASN A 36 1.44 2.60 -7.21
C ASN A 36 2.60 3.07 -8.10
N GLN A 37 3.57 3.81 -7.56
CA GLN A 37 4.78 4.20 -8.30
C GLN A 37 5.57 2.97 -8.77
N VAL A 38 5.74 1.96 -7.91
CA VAL A 38 6.43 0.70 -8.29
C VAL A 38 5.64 -0.09 -9.34
N ILE A 39 4.32 -0.11 -9.27
CA ILE A 39 3.45 -0.78 -10.26
C ILE A 39 3.54 -0.09 -11.63
N ALA A 40 3.60 1.24 -11.63
CA ALA A 40 3.71 2.04 -12.85
C ALA A 40 5.11 1.98 -13.49
N ASP A 41 6.15 1.59 -12.74
CA ASP A 41 7.52 1.57 -13.23
C ASP A 41 7.81 0.34 -14.13
N PRO A 42 8.00 0.52 -15.44
CA PRO A 42 8.27 -0.59 -16.36
C PRO A 42 9.66 -1.22 -16.15
N THR A 43 10.59 -0.55 -15.47
CA THR A 43 11.93 -1.08 -15.17
C THR A 43 11.89 -2.13 -14.07
N ILE A 44 10.82 -2.17 -13.26
CA ILE A 44 10.60 -3.18 -12.24
C ILE A 44 10.05 -4.46 -12.87
N ARG A 45 10.62 -5.59 -12.45
CA ARG A 45 10.20 -6.94 -12.88
C ARG A 45 8.69 -7.09 -12.73
N LEU A 46 8.04 -7.54 -13.81
CA LEU A 46 6.58 -7.73 -13.87
C LEU A 46 6.05 -8.56 -12.70
N SER A 47 6.74 -9.64 -12.32
CA SER A 47 6.35 -10.49 -11.20
C SER A 47 6.29 -9.74 -9.87
N LEU A 48 7.20 -8.77 -9.66
CA LEU A 48 7.23 -7.97 -8.45
C LEU A 48 6.11 -6.91 -8.46
N ARG A 49 5.85 -6.30 -9.61
CA ARG A 49 4.72 -5.37 -9.79
C ARG A 49 3.38 -6.03 -9.52
N GLN A 50 3.17 -7.23 -10.06
CA GLN A 50 1.97 -8.03 -9.81
C GLN A 50 1.85 -8.42 -8.33
N ALA A 51 2.94 -8.83 -7.69
CA ALA A 51 2.94 -9.17 -6.27
C ALA A 51 2.54 -7.96 -5.38
N ILE A 52 3.04 -6.77 -5.71
CA ILE A 52 2.70 -5.52 -5.00
C ILE A 52 1.24 -5.13 -5.26
N ALA A 53 0.77 -5.17 -6.51
CA ALA A 53 -0.61 -4.85 -6.87
C ALA A 53 -1.62 -5.77 -6.17
N ASN A 54 -1.36 -7.09 -6.17
CA ASN A 54 -2.22 -8.05 -5.50
C ASN A 54 -2.28 -7.79 -3.99
N ARG A 55 -1.15 -7.46 -3.37
CA ARG A 55 -1.09 -7.21 -1.93
C ARG A 55 -1.76 -5.90 -1.54
N LEU A 56 -1.58 -4.84 -2.35
CA LEU A 56 -2.26 -3.56 -2.18
C LEU A 56 -3.79 -3.75 -2.24
N ASN A 57 -4.28 -4.43 -3.27
CA ASN A 57 -5.72 -4.73 -3.42
C ASN A 57 -6.28 -5.55 -2.25
N LEU A 58 -5.52 -6.53 -1.74
CA LEU A 58 -5.95 -7.31 -0.59
C LEU A 58 -6.03 -6.45 0.67
N ALA A 59 -5.03 -5.62 0.92
CA ALA A 59 -4.99 -4.74 2.08
C ALA A 59 -6.14 -3.71 2.05
N ASP A 60 -6.40 -3.09 0.90
CA ASP A 60 -7.50 -2.13 0.75
C ASP A 60 -8.87 -2.78 0.99
N ARG A 61 -9.10 -4.00 0.47
CA ARG A 61 -10.33 -4.76 0.77
C ARG A 61 -10.49 -5.08 2.26
N LEU A 62 -9.40 -5.43 2.96
CA LEU A 62 -9.45 -5.70 4.40
C LEU A 62 -9.83 -4.45 5.20
N ILE A 63 -9.30 -3.29 4.81
CA ILE A 63 -9.62 -2.00 5.44
C ILE A 63 -11.08 -1.61 5.16
N GLU A 64 -11.57 -1.81 3.94
CA GLU A 64 -12.96 -1.57 3.56
C GLU A 64 -13.92 -2.42 4.40
N VAL A 65 -13.65 -3.72 4.54
CA VAL A 65 -14.46 -4.64 5.37
C VAL A 65 -14.43 -4.26 6.86
N GLN A 66 -13.29 -3.81 7.39
CA GLN A 66 -13.19 -3.37 8.78
C GLN A 66 -13.94 -2.05 9.02
N THR A 67 -13.86 -1.11 8.09
CA THR A 67 -14.60 0.16 8.15
C THR A 67 -16.11 -0.07 8.19
N ILE A 68 -16.61 -0.99 7.35
CA ILE A 68 -18.04 -1.31 7.28
C ILE A 68 -18.55 -1.96 8.59
N LYS A 69 -17.75 -2.79 9.26
CA LYS A 69 -18.13 -3.41 10.54
C LYS A 69 -18.12 -2.46 11.74
N GLY A 70 -17.43 -1.32 11.65
CA GLY A 70 -17.36 -0.33 12.72
C GLY A 70 -18.57 0.62 12.80
N ASP A 71 -19.39 0.66 11.74
CA ASP A 71 -20.51 1.60 11.58
C ASP A 71 -21.89 0.95 11.84
N ASP A 72 -21.94 -0.33 12.23
CA ASP A 72 -23.17 -1.05 12.62
C ASP A 72 -23.53 -0.82 14.11
N SER A 73 -23.49 0.43 14.58
CA SER A 73 -24.15 0.81 15.85
C SER A 73 -25.55 1.35 15.55
N TYR A 74 -26.55 0.48 15.72
CA TYR A 74 -28.00 0.73 15.60
C TYR A 74 -28.54 1.82 16.54
#